data_AF-A0A0W1KX14-F1
#
_entry.id   AF-A0A0W1KX14-F1
#
_cell.length_a   1.000
_cell.length_b   1.000
_cell.length_c   1.000
_cell.angle_alpha   90.00
_cell.angle_beta   90.00
_cell.angle_gamma   90.00
#
_symmetry.space_group_name_H-M   'P 1'
#
loop_
_entity.id
_entity.type
_entity.pdbx_description
1 polymer ?
#
loop_
_entity_poly.entity_id
_entity_poly.type
_entity_poly.pdbx_seq_one_letter_code
_entity_poly.pdbx_strand_id
1 'polypeptide(L)'
;MQYSLILALLCSLITFDSFACSIAGWRVFTPSPEVWKPAQLEPPENGFFWELVPKPNVDLSGLTRGTGKRGSSCSDFGIIEINVSLPEVSSYQISDFGVYVRIVDGTQPDLIFPDTPMTGRIENGVMKLVFPWLEPQNVELIPLNLTLDIFLVSHRLNVGKSTRLVVK
;
A
#
# COMPACT_ATOMS: atom_id res chain seq x y z
N MET A 1 5.80 57.84 -6.78
CA MET A 1 6.78 56.84 -6.30
C MET A 1 6.41 56.18 -4.96
N GLN A 2 5.65 56.82 -4.06
CA GLN A 2 5.37 56.31 -2.71
C GLN A 2 4.48 55.05 -2.64
N TYR A 3 3.54 54.88 -3.57
CA TYR A 3 2.66 53.70 -3.63
C TYR A 3 3.34 52.43 -4.16
N SER A 4 4.47 52.59 -4.88
CA SER A 4 5.22 51.46 -5.47
C SER A 4 5.96 50.64 -4.40
N LEU A 5 6.45 51.31 -3.35
CA LEU A 5 7.13 50.67 -2.22
C LEU A 5 6.15 49.94 -1.30
N ILE A 6 4.94 50.46 -1.13
CA ILE A 6 3.88 49.83 -0.32
C ILE A 6 3.39 48.55 -1.00
N LEU A 7 3.22 48.56 -2.33
CA LEU A 7 2.83 47.37 -3.09
C LEU A 7 3.90 46.27 -3.03
N ALA A 8 5.19 46.65 -3.12
CA ALA A 8 6.30 45.71 -3.00
C ALA A 8 6.39 45.07 -1.60
N LEU A 9 6.11 45.84 -0.54
CA LEU A 9 6.10 45.34 0.85
C LEU A 9 4.89 44.41 1.14
N LEU A 10 3.74 44.68 0.52
CA LEU A 10 2.54 43.84 0.64
C LEU A 10 2.70 42.49 -0.06
N CYS A 11 3.39 42.44 -1.20
CA CYS A 11 3.67 41.18 -1.89
C CYS A 11 4.66 40.28 -1.15
N SER A 12 5.57 40.82 -0.33
CA SER A 12 6.54 40.01 0.43
C SER A 12 5.99 39.40 1.73
N LEU A 13 4.74 39.70 2.10
CA LEU A 13 4.09 39.18 3.30
C LEU A 13 3.16 37.98 3.02
N ILE A 14 3.05 37.53 1.76
CA ILE A 14 2.18 36.41 1.40
C ILE A 14 3.03 35.15 1.26
N THR A 15 3.26 34.45 2.37
CA THR A 15 3.81 33.09 2.35
C THR A 15 2.64 32.11 2.15
N PHE A 16 2.56 31.52 0.96
CA PHE A 16 1.67 30.39 0.70
C PHE A 16 2.40 29.10 1.06
N ASP A 17 2.02 28.46 2.17
CA ASP A 17 2.43 27.09 2.48
C ASP A 17 1.60 26.11 1.64
N SER A 18 1.77 26.16 0.31
CA SER A 18 1.23 25.14 -0.58
C SER A 18 2.16 23.93 -0.58
N PHE A 19 2.12 23.14 0.49
CA PHE A 19 2.73 21.81 0.49
C PHE A 19 1.86 20.88 -0.37
N ALA A 20 2.30 20.63 -1.60
CA ALA A 20 1.77 19.55 -2.41
C ALA A 20 2.16 18.23 -1.74
N CYS A 21 1.19 17.42 -1.34
CA CYS A 21 1.53 16.15 -0.73
C CYS A 21 1.77 15.10 -1.80
N SER A 22 2.89 14.42 -1.65
CA SER A 22 3.17 13.18 -2.33
C SER A 22 3.09 12.08 -1.28
N ILE A 23 1.96 11.38 -1.21
CA ILE A 23 1.89 10.13 -0.48
C ILE A 23 2.53 9.09 -1.39
N ALA A 24 3.73 8.63 -1.06
CA ALA A 24 4.43 7.59 -1.80
C ALA A 24 3.71 6.24 -1.59
N GLY A 25 2.66 6.03 -2.38
CA GLY A 25 1.76 4.89 -2.30
C GLY A 25 2.26 3.61 -2.97
N TRP A 26 1.36 2.64 -3.04
CA TRP A 26 1.52 1.46 -3.89
C TRP A 26 1.51 1.84 -5.39
N ARG A 27 2.02 0.93 -6.21
CA ARG A 27 1.95 0.98 -7.68
C ARG A 27 1.32 -0.30 -8.21
N VAL A 28 0.70 -0.26 -9.38
CA VAL A 28 0.20 -1.48 -10.04
C VAL A 28 1.37 -2.42 -10.31
N PHE A 29 1.23 -3.68 -9.90
CA PHE A 29 2.17 -4.72 -10.29
C PHE A 29 1.90 -5.13 -11.74
N THR A 30 2.95 -5.11 -12.57
CA THR A 30 2.86 -5.49 -13.98
C THR A 30 3.46 -6.89 -14.18
N PRO A 31 2.63 -7.93 -14.40
CA PRO A 31 3.11 -9.28 -14.66
C PRO A 31 3.98 -9.32 -15.93
N SER A 32 5.12 -10.00 -15.85
CA SER A 32 6.04 -10.21 -16.98
C SER A 32 6.58 -11.64 -16.94
N PRO A 33 5.94 -12.59 -17.65
CA PRO A 33 6.27 -14.02 -17.59
C PRO A 33 7.72 -14.34 -17.96
N GLU A 34 8.36 -13.49 -18.75
CA GLU A 34 9.74 -13.62 -19.23
C GLU A 34 10.78 -13.34 -18.14
N VAL A 35 10.45 -12.46 -17.19
CA VAL A 35 11.35 -12.07 -16.08
C VAL A 35 11.32 -13.12 -14.97
N TRP A 36 10.22 -13.85 -14.82
CA TRP A 36 10.03 -14.80 -13.74
C TRP A 36 10.69 -16.15 -14.01
N LYS A 37 11.58 -16.52 -13.08
CA LYS A 37 12.20 -17.83 -13.03
C LYS A 37 11.67 -18.56 -11.79
N PRO A 38 10.87 -19.62 -11.95
CA PRO A 38 10.44 -20.41 -10.80
C PRO A 38 11.68 -21.01 -10.13
N ALA A 39 11.76 -20.93 -8.81
CA ALA A 39 12.80 -21.62 -8.08
C ALA A 39 12.62 -23.13 -8.27
N GLN A 40 13.69 -23.76 -8.74
CA GLN A 40 13.74 -25.21 -8.90
C GLN A 40 14.05 -25.83 -7.54
N LEU A 41 13.24 -26.80 -7.15
CA LEU A 41 13.51 -27.63 -5.99
C LEU A 41 14.20 -28.92 -6.47
N GLU A 42 15.10 -29.48 -5.66
CA GLU A 42 15.43 -30.91 -5.79
C GLU A 42 14.12 -31.70 -5.72
N PRO A 43 13.93 -32.75 -6.55
CA PRO A 43 12.62 -33.36 -6.80
C PRO A 43 11.87 -33.61 -5.48
N PRO A 44 10.88 -32.77 -5.14
CA PRO A 44 10.32 -32.78 -3.81
C PRO A 44 9.20 -33.83 -3.70
N GLU A 45 9.00 -34.35 -2.49
CA GLU A 45 7.97 -35.37 -2.20
C GLU A 45 6.54 -34.91 -2.54
N ASN A 46 6.31 -33.60 -2.66
CA ASN A 46 5.01 -33.01 -2.94
C ASN A 46 4.60 -33.03 -4.44
N GLY A 47 5.46 -33.53 -5.32
CA GLY A 47 5.18 -33.68 -6.75
C GLY A 47 5.28 -32.39 -7.58
N PHE A 48 5.70 -31.27 -6.99
CA PHE A 48 5.91 -30.02 -7.72
C PHE A 48 7.37 -29.90 -8.16
N PHE A 49 7.62 -29.66 -9.45
CA PHE A 49 8.98 -29.47 -9.96
C PHE A 49 9.58 -28.08 -9.65
N TRP A 50 8.81 -27.22 -8.98
CA TRP A 50 9.15 -25.85 -8.62
C TRP A 50 8.51 -25.47 -7.30
N GLU A 51 9.12 -24.52 -6.59
CA GLU A 51 8.51 -23.95 -5.39
C GLU A 51 7.19 -23.25 -5.75
N LEU A 52 6.19 -23.40 -4.88
CA LEU A 52 4.91 -22.71 -5.04
C LEU A 52 5.03 -21.27 -4.58
N VAL A 53 4.13 -20.40 -5.05
CA VAL A 53 4.03 -19.04 -4.52
C VAL A 53 3.73 -19.12 -3.02
N PRO A 54 4.64 -18.62 -2.15
CA PRO A 54 4.53 -18.84 -0.72
C PRO A 54 3.37 -18.04 -0.12
N LYS A 55 2.93 -18.47 1.07
CA LYS A 55 2.04 -17.66 1.90
C LYS A 55 2.84 -16.48 2.47
N PRO A 56 2.40 -15.22 2.30
CA PRO A 56 3.15 -14.08 2.81
C PRO A 56 3.04 -13.94 4.34
N ASN A 57 4.09 -13.41 4.96
CA ASN A 57 4.01 -12.79 6.28
C ASN A 57 3.51 -11.37 6.11
N VAL A 58 2.52 -10.95 6.91
CA VAL A 58 1.91 -9.63 6.81
C VAL A 58 1.78 -9.00 8.19
N ASP A 59 2.09 -7.71 8.29
CA ASP A 59 1.87 -6.92 9.50
C ASP A 59 1.25 -5.56 9.19
N LEU A 60 0.39 -5.09 10.09
CA LEU A 60 -0.13 -3.73 10.08
C LEU A 60 0.92 -2.85 10.75
N SER A 61 1.66 -2.09 9.96
CA SER A 61 2.76 -1.26 10.44
C SER A 61 2.32 0.14 10.85
N GLY A 62 1.18 0.59 10.33
CA GLY A 62 0.63 1.91 10.62
C GLY A 62 -0.86 2.01 10.32
N LEU A 63 -1.58 2.72 11.17
CA LEU A 63 -2.96 3.15 10.93
C LEU A 63 -3.10 4.56 11.48
N THR A 64 -3.35 5.53 10.60
CA THR A 64 -3.60 6.93 10.96
C THR A 64 -4.91 7.37 10.35
N ARG A 65 -5.73 8.11 11.09
CA ARG A 65 -6.96 8.73 10.58
C ARG A 65 -6.65 10.16 10.12
N GLY A 66 -7.31 10.60 9.05
CA GLY A 66 -7.31 12.00 8.66
C GLY A 66 -8.07 12.86 9.67
N THR A 67 -7.53 14.03 10.00
CA THR A 67 -8.12 15.01 10.92
C THR A 67 -8.32 16.38 10.29
N GLY A 68 -7.83 16.57 9.07
CA GLY A 68 -7.87 17.81 8.31
C GLY A 68 -9.23 18.09 7.70
N LYS A 69 -9.47 19.35 7.33
CA LYS A 69 -10.59 19.72 6.46
C LYS A 69 -10.28 19.28 5.03
N ARG A 70 -11.31 18.90 4.27
CA ARG A 70 -11.16 18.52 2.85
C ARG A 70 -10.42 19.60 2.06
N GLY A 71 -9.38 19.21 1.34
CA GLY A 71 -8.55 20.14 0.56
C GLY A 71 -7.50 20.90 1.37
N SER A 72 -7.27 20.50 2.63
CA SER A 72 -6.09 20.88 3.41
C SER A 72 -4.83 20.20 2.85
N SER A 73 -3.66 20.55 3.39
CA SER A 73 -2.34 20.01 3.04
C SER A 73 -2.12 18.55 3.48
N CYS A 74 -3.13 17.70 3.27
CA CYS A 74 -3.15 16.23 3.41
C CYS A 74 -3.33 15.65 4.80
N SER A 75 -3.67 16.51 5.74
CA SER A 75 -4.21 16.07 7.02
C SER A 75 -5.59 15.44 6.88
N ASP A 76 -6.29 15.57 5.75
CA ASP A 76 -7.60 14.97 5.49
C ASP A 76 -7.54 13.50 5.03
N PHE A 77 -6.34 12.96 4.80
CA PHE A 77 -6.16 11.54 4.46
C PHE A 77 -5.96 10.69 5.70
N GLY A 78 -6.69 9.58 5.77
CA GLY A 78 -6.27 8.43 6.57
C GLY A 78 -5.24 7.61 5.80
N ILE A 79 -4.39 6.88 6.51
CA ILE A 79 -3.33 6.04 5.94
C ILE A 79 -3.29 4.69 6.66
N ILE A 80 -3.34 3.61 5.89
CA ILE A 80 -3.04 2.24 6.32
C ILE A 80 -1.70 1.86 5.72
N GLU A 81 -0.78 1.39 6.55
CA GLU A 81 0.51 0.87 6.13
C GLU A 81 0.56 -0.63 6.43
N ILE A 82 0.85 -1.41 5.40
CA ILE A 82 0.97 -2.86 5.49
C ILE A 82 2.35 -3.25 5.02
N ASN A 83 3.06 -3.98 5.88
CA ASN A 83 4.31 -4.63 5.50
C ASN A 83 4.00 -6.05 5.04
N VAL A 84 4.69 -6.48 3.98
CA VAL A 84 4.59 -7.81 3.42
C VAL A 84 6.00 -8.36 3.21
N SER A 85 6.24 -9.57 3.73
CA SER A 85 7.49 -10.28 3.55
C SER A 85 7.24 -11.75 3.24
N LEU A 86 8.30 -12.45 2.82
CA LEU A 86 8.25 -13.87 2.60
C LEU A 86 8.65 -14.62 3.88
N PRO A 87 8.20 -15.88 4.05
CA PRO A 87 8.79 -16.77 5.05
C PRO A 87 10.30 -16.89 4.83
N GLU A 88 11.08 -17.00 5.91
CA GLU A 88 12.56 -17.08 5.83
C GLU A 88 13.06 -18.26 4.98
N VAL A 89 12.25 -19.31 4.86
CA VAL A 89 12.54 -20.51 4.07
C VAL A 89 12.29 -20.36 2.57
N SER A 90 11.66 -19.26 2.13
CA SER A 90 11.34 -19.02 0.72
C SER A 90 12.60 -18.76 -0.08
N SER A 91 12.76 -19.43 -1.23
CA SER A 91 13.88 -19.15 -2.14
C SER A 91 13.64 -17.95 -3.06
N TYR A 92 12.40 -17.45 -3.12
CA TYR A 92 12.03 -16.25 -3.88
C TYR A 92 12.41 -14.94 -3.19
N GLN A 93 12.41 -13.86 -3.95
CA GLN A 93 12.48 -12.49 -3.42
C GLN A 93 11.11 -11.84 -3.44
N ILE A 94 10.82 -10.96 -2.47
CA ILE A 94 9.51 -10.28 -2.39
C ILE A 94 9.23 -9.41 -3.63
N SER A 95 10.28 -8.95 -4.31
CA SER A 95 10.20 -8.20 -5.58
C SER A 95 9.61 -9.01 -6.74
N ASP A 96 9.61 -10.33 -6.65
CA ASP A 96 9.14 -11.20 -7.73
C ASP A 96 7.59 -11.29 -7.77
N PHE A 97 6.92 -10.68 -6.80
CA PHE A 97 5.49 -10.78 -6.58
C PHE A 97 4.79 -9.43 -6.57
N GLY A 98 3.56 -9.43 -7.05
CA GLY A 98 2.53 -8.47 -6.66
C GLY A 98 1.79 -8.95 -5.43
N VAL A 99 1.28 -8.03 -4.63
CA VAL A 99 0.43 -8.30 -3.48
C VAL A 99 -1.00 -7.93 -3.83
N TYR A 100 -1.92 -8.88 -3.68
CA TYR A 100 -3.34 -8.63 -3.78
C TYR A 100 -3.93 -8.49 -2.37
N VAL A 101 -4.74 -7.46 -2.16
CA VAL A 101 -5.42 -7.20 -0.88
C VAL A 101 -6.91 -7.11 -1.16
N ARG A 102 -7.71 -7.94 -0.50
CA ARG A 102 -9.18 -7.85 -0.56
C ARG A 102 -9.79 -7.83 0.82
N ILE A 103 -10.88 -7.08 0.97
CA ILE A 103 -11.69 -7.11 2.19
C ILE A 103 -12.56 -8.37 2.15
N VAL A 104 -12.55 -9.14 3.24
CA VAL A 104 -13.43 -10.30 3.43
C VAL A 104 -14.48 -10.07 4.52
N ASP A 105 -14.27 -9.08 5.39
CA ASP A 105 -15.22 -8.66 6.41
C ASP A 105 -14.99 -7.19 6.80
N GLY A 106 -16.04 -6.50 7.22
CA GLY A 106 -16.02 -5.09 7.59
C GLY A 106 -16.45 -4.12 6.48
N THR A 107 -16.54 -2.84 6.80
CA THR A 107 -16.95 -1.77 5.88
C THR A 107 -15.89 -0.68 5.80
N GLN A 108 -15.45 -0.35 4.60
CA GLN A 108 -14.51 0.75 4.35
C GLN A 108 -15.26 2.05 4.04
N PRO A 109 -14.76 3.22 4.47
CA PRO A 109 -15.38 4.52 4.22
C PRO A 109 -15.31 4.98 2.74
N ASP A 110 -14.38 4.41 1.97
CA ASP A 110 -14.14 4.68 0.54
C ASP A 110 -13.45 3.46 -0.10
N LEU A 111 -13.05 3.52 -1.37
CA LEU A 111 -12.24 2.51 -2.06
C LEU A 111 -10.76 2.58 -1.63
N ILE A 112 -10.46 2.08 -0.42
CA ILE A 112 -9.09 2.09 0.14
C ILE A 112 -8.15 1.14 -0.62
N PHE A 113 -8.65 -0.06 -0.93
CA PHE A 113 -7.87 -1.12 -1.56
C PHE A 113 -8.26 -1.29 -3.04
N PRO A 114 -7.31 -1.22 -3.98
CA PRO A 114 -7.54 -1.51 -5.39
C PRO A 114 -7.89 -2.97 -5.64
N ASP A 115 -8.53 -3.23 -6.78
CA ASP A 115 -8.90 -4.55 -7.27
C ASP A 115 -7.81 -5.21 -8.12
N THR A 116 -6.57 -4.71 -8.07
CA THR A 116 -5.42 -5.21 -8.83
C THR A 116 -4.24 -5.56 -7.92
N PRO A 117 -3.35 -6.48 -8.33
CA PRO A 117 -2.12 -6.73 -7.58
C PRO A 117 -1.21 -5.50 -7.60
N MET A 118 -0.52 -5.28 -6.48
CA MET A 118 0.24 -4.06 -6.25
C MET A 118 1.68 -4.38 -5.86
N THR A 119 2.55 -3.41 -6.05
CA THR A 119 3.90 -3.39 -5.51
C THR A 119 4.11 -2.13 -4.70
N GLY A 120 4.97 -2.23 -3.69
CA GLY A 120 5.30 -1.14 -2.78
C GLY A 120 6.79 -0.83 -2.79
N ARG A 121 7.19 0.06 -1.87
CA ARG A 121 8.61 0.31 -1.64
C ARG A 121 9.20 -0.89 -0.91
N ILE A 122 10.29 -1.47 -1.43
CA ILE A 122 10.95 -2.62 -0.81
C ILE A 122 12.20 -2.15 -0.07
N GLU A 123 12.30 -2.50 1.22
CA GLU A 123 13.48 -2.25 2.04
C GLU A 123 13.79 -3.50 2.85
N ASN A 124 15.03 -4.00 2.81
CA ASN A 124 15.49 -5.15 3.59
C ASN A 124 14.58 -6.39 3.46
N GLY A 125 14.09 -6.69 2.24
CA GLY A 125 13.23 -7.85 1.98
C GLY A 125 11.77 -7.68 2.43
N VAL A 126 11.37 -6.48 2.86
CA VAL A 126 10.00 -6.15 3.26
C VAL A 126 9.42 -5.15 2.25
N MET A 127 8.29 -5.51 1.64
CA MET A 127 7.50 -4.61 0.81
C MET A 127 6.55 -3.79 1.69
N LYS A 128 6.65 -2.47 1.61
CA LYS A 128 5.79 -1.51 2.31
C LYS A 128 4.72 -1.00 1.35
N LEU A 129 3.47 -1.29 1.67
CA LEU A 129 2.29 -0.83 0.94
C LEU A 129 1.59 0.25 1.76
N VAL A 130 1.31 1.38 1.13
CA VAL A 130 0.68 2.55 1.76
C VAL A 130 -0.64 2.83 1.05
N PHE A 131 -1.73 2.76 1.80
CA PHE A 131 -3.11 2.92 1.32
C PHE A 131 -3.73 4.17 1.92
N PRO A 132 -3.66 5.31 1.23
CA PRO A 132 -4.37 6.50 1.65
C PRO A 132 -5.85 6.40 1.30
N TRP A 133 -6.71 7.00 2.13
CA TRP A 133 -8.11 7.25 1.79
C TRP A 133 -8.54 8.62 2.31
N LEU A 134 -9.57 9.20 1.70
CA LEU A 134 -10.11 10.47 2.16
C LEU A 134 -11.05 10.22 3.34
N GLU A 135 -10.79 10.83 4.50
CA GLU A 135 -11.73 10.74 5.61
C GLU A 135 -13.02 11.51 5.31
N PRO A 136 -14.20 10.89 5.53
CA PRO A 136 -15.45 11.57 5.33
C PRO A 136 -15.62 12.70 6.35
N GLN A 137 -16.13 13.84 5.88
CA GLN A 137 -16.31 15.06 6.68
C GLN A 137 -17.75 15.21 7.13
N ASN A 138 -17.95 15.79 8.32
CA ASN A 138 -19.28 16.10 8.88
C ASN A 138 -20.20 14.88 9.03
N VAL A 139 -19.61 13.69 9.15
CA VAL A 139 -20.29 12.45 9.50
C VAL A 139 -19.58 11.83 10.69
N GLU A 140 -20.29 10.98 11.43
CA GLU A 140 -19.67 10.22 12.51
C GLU A 140 -18.64 9.24 11.93
N LEU A 141 -17.43 9.26 12.49
CA LEU A 141 -16.36 8.38 12.03
C LEU A 141 -16.66 6.95 12.47
N ILE A 142 -16.93 6.09 11.50
CA ILE A 142 -17.09 4.66 11.75
C ILE A 142 -15.70 4.07 12.09
N PRO A 143 -15.59 3.24 13.15
CA PRO A 143 -14.37 2.51 13.45
C PRO A 143 -13.93 1.67 12.24
N LEU A 144 -12.65 1.74 11.91
CA LEU A 144 -12.10 0.97 10.80
C LEU A 144 -11.79 -0.46 11.26
N ASN A 145 -12.81 -1.30 11.30
CA ASN A 145 -12.69 -2.72 11.63
C ASN A 145 -12.81 -3.54 10.34
N LEU A 146 -11.68 -3.91 9.76
CA LEU A 146 -11.61 -4.68 8.52
C LEU A 146 -10.88 -6.00 8.73
N THR A 147 -11.36 -7.07 8.10
CA THR A 147 -10.55 -8.27 7.89
C THR A 147 -10.14 -8.32 6.42
N LEU A 148 -8.83 -8.28 6.20
CA LEU A 148 -8.20 -8.36 4.89
C LEU A 148 -7.74 -9.79 4.63
N ASP A 149 -7.83 -10.22 3.38
CA ASP A 149 -7.23 -11.43 2.84
C ASP A 149 -6.16 -11.03 1.83
N ILE A 150 -4.91 -11.36 2.15
CA ILE A 150 -3.73 -10.86 1.46
C ILE A 150 -2.96 -12.04 0.88
N PHE A 151 -2.66 -12.02 -0.42
CA PHE A 151 -1.90 -13.08 -1.08
C PHE A 151 -0.97 -12.55 -2.15
N LEU A 152 0.02 -13.36 -2.51
CA LEU A 152 1.01 -13.04 -3.54
C LEU A 152 0.54 -13.52 -4.91
N VAL A 153 0.88 -12.75 -5.93
CA VAL A 153 0.65 -13.04 -7.35
C VAL A 153 1.98 -12.96 -8.07
N SER A 154 2.43 -14.04 -8.69
CA SER A 154 3.67 -14.04 -9.46
C SER A 154 3.50 -13.34 -10.81
N HIS A 155 4.60 -13.03 -11.48
CA HIS A 155 4.57 -12.51 -12.86
C HIS A 155 3.97 -13.49 -13.89
N ARG A 156 3.81 -14.78 -13.55
CA ARG A 156 3.06 -15.77 -14.37
C ARG A 156 1.60 -15.93 -13.94
N LEU A 157 1.11 -15.02 -13.09
CA LEU A 157 -0.26 -15.04 -12.55
C LEU A 157 -0.56 -16.25 -11.68
N ASN A 158 0.47 -16.92 -11.14
CA ASN A 158 0.25 -17.95 -10.13
C ASN A 158 -0.14 -17.25 -8.82
N VAL A 159 -1.20 -17.75 -8.19
CA VAL A 159 -1.76 -17.21 -6.95
C VAL A 159 -1.28 -18.06 -5.79
N GLY A 160 -0.68 -17.41 -4.78
CA GLY A 160 -0.25 -18.04 -3.54
C GLY A 160 -1.38 -18.27 -2.55
N LYS A 161 -1.06 -18.97 -1.46
CA LYS A 161 -1.94 -19.05 -0.28
C LYS A 161 -2.07 -17.67 0.36
N SER A 162 -3.23 -17.39 0.96
CA SER A 162 -3.49 -16.11 1.59
C SER A 162 -3.21 -16.09 3.09
N THR A 163 -3.00 -14.87 3.60
CA THR A 163 -2.89 -14.53 5.02
C THR A 163 -3.97 -13.52 5.38
N ARG A 164 -4.64 -13.74 6.52
CA ARG A 164 -5.63 -12.80 7.04
C ARG A 164 -4.95 -11.77 7.93
N LEU A 165 -5.34 -10.50 7.76
CA LEU A 165 -4.91 -9.39 8.59
C LEU A 165 -6.15 -8.64 9.11
N VAL A 166 -6.19 -8.37 10.41
CA VAL A 166 -7.24 -7.52 11.00
C VAL A 166 -6.71 -6.10 11.13
N VAL A 167 -7.43 -5.14 10.57
CA VAL A 167 -7.16 -3.70 10.72
C VAL A 167 -8.19 -3.15 11.70
N LYS A 168 -7.71 -2.57 12.80
CA LYS A 168 -8.51 -1.95 13.86
C LYS A 168 -7.65 -0.99 14.69
#